data_AF-A0A452XUK9-F1
#
_entry.id   AF-A0A452XUK9-F1
#
_cell.length_a   1.000
_cell.length_b   1.000
_cell.length_c   1.000
_cell.angle_alpha   90.00
_cell.angle_beta   90.00
_cell.angle_gamma   90.00
#
_symmetry.space_group_name_H-M   'P 1'
#
loop_
_entity.id
_entity.type
_entity.pdbx_description
1 polymer ?
#
loop_
_entity_poly.entity_id
_entity_poly.type
_entity_poly.pdbx_seq_one_letter_code
_entity_poly.pdbx_strand_id
1 'polypeptide(L)'
;MPGFSTAQKLDKLGMRGSDTCELVFENCFVPQENVLGEEGKGVYVMMSGLDLERLVLAGGPIGLMQACLDVVLPYVRQREQFGRPIGEFQFLQGKMADMYTSLQSSR
;
A
#
# COMPACT_ATOMS: atom_id res chain seq x y z
N MET A 1 -0.48 -4.91 28.98
CA MET A 1 -1.13 -4.13 30.06
C MET A 1 -2.36 -4.90 30.51
N PRO A 2 -2.69 -4.95 31.81
CA PRO A 2 -3.97 -5.53 32.25
C PRO A 2 -5.13 -4.93 31.47
N GLY A 3 -6.06 -5.76 31.00
CA GLY A 3 -7.19 -5.32 30.19
C GLY A 3 -6.89 -5.01 28.71
N PHE A 4 -5.66 -5.22 28.22
CA PHE A 4 -5.32 -5.12 26.80
C PHE A 4 -5.02 -6.50 26.21
N SER A 5 -5.61 -6.80 25.05
CA SER A 5 -5.35 -8.01 24.27
C SER A 5 -5.54 -7.77 22.77
N THR A 6 -5.15 -8.75 21.96
CA THR A 6 -5.38 -8.77 20.51
C THR A 6 -6.34 -9.89 20.16
N ALA A 7 -7.29 -9.64 19.26
CA ALA A 7 -8.18 -10.67 18.74
C ALA A 7 -7.50 -11.55 17.67
N GLN A 8 -8.28 -12.39 16.99
CA GLN A 8 -7.79 -13.21 15.89
C GLN A 8 -7.16 -12.36 14.78
N LYS A 9 -6.13 -12.91 14.14
CA LYS A 9 -5.58 -12.35 12.90
C LYS A 9 -6.65 -12.38 11.81
N LEU A 10 -6.80 -11.26 11.11
CA LEU A 10 -7.75 -11.14 10.00
C LEU A 10 -7.25 -11.86 8.75
N ASP A 11 -8.14 -12.61 8.10
CA ASP A 11 -7.90 -13.20 6.79
C ASP A 11 -8.14 -12.16 5.69
N LYS A 12 -7.04 -11.61 5.16
CA LYS A 12 -7.05 -10.48 4.21
C LYS A 12 -6.87 -10.96 2.76
N LEU A 13 -7.50 -10.25 1.82
CA LEU A 13 -7.32 -10.48 0.37
C LEU A 13 -5.84 -10.33 -0.08
N GLY A 14 -5.17 -9.29 0.41
CA GLY A 14 -3.78 -8.96 0.08
C GLY A 14 -2.99 -8.51 1.31
N MET A 15 -1.72 -8.16 1.14
CA MET A 15 -0.81 -7.78 2.23
C MET A 15 -0.82 -8.79 3.40
N ARG A 16 -0.92 -10.08 3.08
CA ARG A 16 -1.10 -11.17 4.07
C ARG A 16 0.09 -11.32 5.04
N GLY A 17 1.26 -10.83 4.64
CA GLY A 17 2.46 -10.76 5.48
C GLY A 17 2.45 -9.64 6.53
N SER A 18 1.55 -8.66 6.41
CA SER A 18 1.31 -7.67 7.47
C SER A 18 0.37 -8.29 8.51
N ASP A 19 0.73 -8.25 9.79
CA ASP A 19 -0.17 -8.66 10.86
C ASP A 19 -1.25 -7.61 11.09
N THR A 20 -2.49 -8.08 11.15
CA THR A 20 -3.66 -7.22 11.34
C THR A 20 -4.66 -7.98 12.17
N CYS A 21 -5.08 -7.38 13.27
CA CYS A 21 -6.06 -7.91 14.21
C CYS A 21 -6.79 -6.74 14.86
N GLU A 22 -7.87 -7.05 15.57
CA GLU A 22 -8.54 -6.07 16.42
C GLU A 22 -7.74 -5.90 17.71
N LEU A 23 -7.64 -4.65 18.18
CA LEU A 23 -7.08 -4.32 19.48
C LEU A 23 -8.22 -4.20 20.49
N VAL A 24 -8.16 -5.00 21.56
CA VAL A 24 -9.23 -5.10 22.57
C VAL A 24 -8.77 -4.43 23.86
N PHE A 25 -9.59 -3.51 24.37
CA PHE A 25 -9.35 -2.74 25.60
C PHE A 25 -10.54 -2.94 26.55
N GLU A 26 -10.41 -3.86 27.51
CA GLU A 26 -11.43 -4.20 28.52
C GLU A 26 -10.95 -3.85 29.92
N ASN A 27 -11.55 -2.84 30.56
CA ASN A 27 -11.11 -2.33 31.87
C ASN A 27 -9.59 -2.03 31.91
N CYS A 28 -9.08 -1.53 30.79
CA CYS A 28 -7.66 -1.29 30.60
C CYS A 28 -7.24 0.04 31.24
N PHE A 29 -6.54 -0.02 32.37
CA PHE A 29 -6.06 1.20 33.04
C PHE A 29 -4.93 1.85 32.24
N VAL A 30 -5.08 3.14 31.91
CA VAL A 30 -4.05 3.96 31.26
C VAL A 30 -3.67 5.11 32.21
N PRO A 31 -2.39 5.23 32.60
CA PRO A 31 -1.93 6.33 33.44
C PRO A 31 -2.11 7.71 32.76
N GLN A 32 -2.28 8.77 33.56
CA GLN A 32 -2.50 10.12 33.04
C GLN A 32 -1.27 10.64 32.27
N GLU A 33 -0.07 10.25 32.68
CA GLU A 33 1.19 10.59 32.01
C GLU A 33 1.33 10.00 30.60
N ASN A 34 0.49 9.00 30.25
CA ASN A 34 0.46 8.41 28.91
C ASN A 34 -0.49 9.15 27.96
N VAL A 35 -1.14 10.23 28.39
CA VAL A 35 -1.95 11.07 27.50
C VAL A 35 -1.03 11.74 26.48
N LEU A 36 -1.28 11.47 25.20
CA LEU A 36 -0.55 12.10 24.09
C LEU A 36 -1.21 13.44 23.73
N GLY A 37 -0.46 14.53 23.92
CA GLY A 37 -0.97 15.88 23.70
C GLY A 37 -1.88 16.35 24.85
N GLU A 38 -3.03 16.93 24.52
CA GLU A 38 -3.98 17.46 25.48
C GLU A 38 -5.32 16.71 25.44
N GLU A 39 -5.99 16.63 26.59
CA GLU A 39 -7.34 16.04 26.68
C GLU A 39 -8.31 16.75 25.74
N GLY A 40 -9.09 15.96 24.98
CA GLY A 40 -10.02 16.49 23.98
C GLY A 40 -9.36 17.02 22.69
N LYS A 41 -8.03 16.91 22.53
CA LYS A 41 -7.29 17.39 21.34
C LYS A 41 -6.75 16.26 20.44
N GLY A 42 -7.23 15.03 20.59
CA GLY A 42 -6.73 13.86 19.85
C GLY A 42 -6.76 13.98 18.32
N VAL A 43 -7.69 14.74 17.74
CA VAL A 43 -7.75 14.96 16.28
C VAL A 43 -6.50 15.66 15.75
N TYR A 44 -5.93 16.60 16.51
CA TYR A 44 -4.71 17.30 16.08
C TYR A 44 -3.49 16.38 16.13
N VAL A 45 -3.43 15.49 17.13
CA VAL A 45 -2.39 14.46 17.22
C VAL A 45 -2.48 13.52 16.00
N MET A 46 -3.66 13.01 15.69
CA MET A 46 -3.88 12.16 14.51
C MET A 46 -3.46 12.88 13.21
N MET A 47 -3.95 14.10 12.99
CA MET A 47 -3.72 14.83 11.75
C MET A 47 -2.25 15.26 11.58
N SER A 48 -1.51 15.46 12.69
CA SER A 48 -0.08 15.80 12.63
C SER A 48 0.78 14.70 11.99
N GLY A 49 0.38 13.43 12.11
CA GLY A 49 1.07 12.30 11.49
C GLY A 49 0.51 11.90 10.13
N LEU A 50 -0.81 12.07 9.93
CA LEU A 50 -1.52 11.52 8.76
C LEU A 50 -1.03 12.12 7.43
N ASP A 51 -0.66 13.40 7.40
CA ASP A 51 -0.14 14.04 6.19
C ASP A 51 1.25 13.50 5.79
N LEU A 52 2.11 13.25 6.78
CA LEU A 52 3.41 12.61 6.54
C LEU A 52 3.22 11.15 6.09
N GLU A 53 2.30 10.43 6.72
CA GLU A 53 1.96 9.05 6.35
C GLU A 53 1.54 8.97 4.88
N ARG A 54 0.68 9.87 4.41
CA ARG A 54 0.25 9.93 3.00
C ARG A 54 1.42 10.08 2.03
N LEU A 55 2.35 10.99 2.36
CA LEU A 55 3.53 11.21 1.54
C LEU A 55 4.41 9.97 1.47
N VAL A 56 4.67 9.33 2.61
CA VAL A 56 5.49 8.12 2.69
C VAL A 56 4.81 6.95 1.95
N LEU A 57 3.49 6.81 2.12
CA LEU A 57 2.71 5.73 1.51
C LEU A 57 2.71 5.81 -0.01
N ALA A 58 2.78 7.01 -0.60
CA ALA A 58 2.85 7.21 -2.05
C ALA A 58 4.08 6.54 -2.71
N GLY A 59 5.17 6.34 -1.98
CA GLY A 59 6.37 5.68 -2.50
C GLY A 59 6.14 4.20 -2.88
N GLY A 60 5.28 3.49 -2.13
CA GLY A 60 4.98 2.07 -2.36
C GLY A 60 4.35 1.81 -3.74
N PRO A 61 3.21 2.44 -4.08
CA PRO A 61 2.58 2.33 -5.40
C PRO A 61 3.52 2.68 -6.56
N ILE A 62 4.37 3.69 -6.40
CA ILE A 62 5.37 4.07 -7.40
C ILE A 62 6.39 2.96 -7.65
N GLY A 63 6.86 2.30 -6.59
CA GLY A 63 7.72 1.12 -6.69
C GLY A 63 7.02 -0.06 -7.38
N LEU A 64 5.75 -0.30 -7.04
CA LEU A 64 4.94 -1.36 -7.66
C LEU A 64 4.71 -1.11 -9.15
N MET A 65 4.39 0.11 -9.56
CA MET A 65 4.22 0.46 -10.98
C MET A 65 5.49 0.21 -11.79
N GLN A 66 6.67 0.53 -11.24
CA GLN A 66 7.95 0.18 -11.87
C GLN A 66 8.16 -1.33 -11.95
N ALA A 67 7.94 -2.06 -10.85
CA ALA A 67 8.08 -3.51 -10.84
C ALA A 67 7.15 -4.17 -11.87
N CYS A 68 5.94 -3.66 -12.07
CA CYS A 68 5.05 -4.10 -13.13
C CYS A 68 5.66 -3.91 -14.52
N LEU A 69 6.28 -2.75 -14.81
CA LEU A 69 6.97 -2.55 -16.10
C LEU A 69 8.18 -3.47 -16.26
N ASP A 70 8.97 -3.67 -15.19
CA ASP A 70 10.15 -4.53 -15.20
C ASP A 70 9.78 -5.99 -15.53
N VAL A 71 8.60 -6.44 -15.09
CA VAL A 71 8.07 -7.79 -15.41
C VAL A 71 7.46 -7.84 -16.82
N VAL A 72 6.67 -6.83 -17.19
CA VAL A 72 5.89 -6.88 -18.44
C VAL A 72 6.78 -6.65 -19.67
N LEU A 73 7.76 -5.74 -19.62
CA LEU A 73 8.61 -5.40 -20.77
C LEU A 73 9.37 -6.62 -21.35
N PRO A 74 10.02 -7.48 -20.54
CA PRO A 74 10.59 -8.73 -21.03
C PRO A 74 9.52 -9.70 -21.53
N TYR A 75 8.41 -9.84 -20.80
CA TYR A 75 7.35 -10.81 -21.12
C TYR A 75 6.75 -10.57 -22.50
N VAL A 76 6.41 -9.32 -22.85
CA VAL A 76 5.80 -9.00 -24.14
C VAL A 76 6.74 -9.20 -25.34
N ARG A 77 8.06 -9.22 -25.09
CA ARG A 77 9.08 -9.50 -26.12
C ARG A 77 9.31 -11.00 -26.33
N GLN A 78 9.05 -11.82 -25.32
CA GLN A 78 9.31 -13.26 -25.35
C GLN A 78 8.07 -14.10 -25.65
N ARG A 79 6.89 -13.65 -25.19
CA ARG A 79 5.64 -14.37 -25.40
C ARG A 79 5.18 -14.20 -26.83
N GLU A 80 5.00 -15.30 -27.56
CA GLU A 80 4.51 -15.28 -28.94
C GLU A 80 3.05 -15.75 -29.08
N GLN A 81 2.30 -15.06 -29.95
CA GLN A 81 1.00 -15.49 -30.46
C GLN A 81 0.84 -15.02 -31.91
N PHE A 82 0.11 -15.80 -32.71
CA PHE A 82 -0.05 -15.56 -34.15
C PHE A 82 1.29 -15.40 -34.88
N GLY A 83 2.30 -16.18 -34.48
CA GLY A 83 3.61 -16.25 -35.14
C GLY A 83 4.57 -15.09 -34.87
N ARG A 84 4.30 -14.23 -33.88
CA ARG A 84 5.19 -13.12 -33.49
C ARG A 84 5.08 -12.76 -32.00
N PRO A 85 6.06 -12.04 -31.43
CA PRO A 85 5.98 -11.51 -30.09
C PRO A 85 4.72 -10.65 -29.87
N ILE A 86 4.07 -10.82 -28.72
CA ILE A 86 2.81 -10.11 -28.44
C ILE A 86 3.01 -8.59 -28.33
N GLY A 87 4.23 -8.13 -28.00
CA GLY A 87 4.58 -6.72 -27.97
C GLY A 87 4.51 -6.00 -29.33
N GLU A 88 4.38 -6.73 -30.44
CA GLU A 88 4.18 -6.15 -31.77
C GLU A 88 2.71 -5.78 -32.08
N PHE A 89 1.75 -6.24 -31.26
CA PHE A 89 0.36 -5.84 -31.42
C PHE A 89 0.11 -4.44 -30.86
N GLN A 90 -0.41 -3.53 -31.67
CA GLN A 90 -0.68 -2.13 -31.29
C GLN A 90 -1.49 -2.00 -30.00
N PHE A 91 -2.46 -2.89 -29.76
CA PHE A 91 -3.24 -2.88 -28.53
C PHE A 91 -2.38 -3.07 -27.27
N LEU A 92 -1.37 -3.96 -27.31
CA LEU A 92 -0.45 -4.12 -26.19
C LEU A 92 0.54 -2.97 -26.10
N GLN A 93 0.98 -2.40 -27.23
CA GLN A 93 1.81 -1.20 -27.23
C GLN A 93 1.11 -0.01 -26.56
N GLY A 94 -0.19 0.17 -26.81
CA GLY A 94 -1.01 1.16 -26.14
C GLY A 94 -1.03 0.97 -24.62
N LYS A 95 -1.27 -0.26 -24.14
CA LYS A 95 -1.23 -0.56 -22.69
C LYS A 95 0.13 -0.25 -22.06
N MET A 96 1.21 -0.57 -22.76
CA MET A 96 2.57 -0.27 -22.29
C MET A 96 2.83 1.24 -22.21
N ALA A 97 2.34 1.99 -23.21
CA ALA A 97 2.40 3.45 -23.19
C ALA A 97 1.62 4.03 -22.01
N ASP A 98 0.40 3.54 -21.74
CA ASP A 98 -0.41 3.99 -20.61
C ASP A 98 0.27 3.69 -19.26
N MET A 99 0.82 2.48 -19.10
CA MET A 99 1.57 2.11 -17.89
C MET A 99 2.78 3.02 -17.67
N TYR A 100 3.56 3.26 -18.73
CA TYR A 100 4.74 4.12 -18.66
C TYR A 100 4.38 5.57 -18.34
N THR A 101 3.40 6.14 -19.05
CA THR A 101 2.92 7.50 -18.81
C THR A 101 2.42 7.65 -17.38
N SER A 102 1.60 6.71 -16.89
CA SER A 102 1.06 6.76 -15.52
C SER A 102 2.19 6.72 -14.46
N LEU A 103 3.22 5.90 -14.69
CA LEU A 103 4.39 5.87 -13.81
C LEU A 103 5.13 7.21 -13.84
N GLN A 104 5.40 7.76 -15.02
CA GLN A 104 6.15 9.02 -15.15
C GLN A 104 5.38 10.21 -14.59
N SER A 105 4.06 10.25 -14.74
CA SER A 105 3.25 11.35 -14.19
C SER A 105 3.06 11.27 -12.67
N SER A 106 3.28 10.09 -12.07
CA SER A 106 3.12 9.88 -10.62
C SER A 106 4.43 10.02 -9.84
N ARG A 107 5.57 10.15 -10.53
CA ARG A 107 6.91 10.30 -9.96
C ARG A 107 7.37 11.75 -10.00
#